data_AF-A0A7S0HHV0-F1
#
_entry.id   AF-A0A7S0HHV0-F1
#
_cell.length_a   1.000
_cell.length_b   1.000
_cell.length_c   1.000
_cell.angle_alpha   90.00
_cell.angle_beta   90.00
_cell.angle_gamma   90.00
#
_symmetry.space_group_name_H-M   'P 1'
#
loop_
_entity.id
_entity.type
_entity.pdbx_description
1 polymer ?
#
loop_
_entity_poly.entity_id
_entity_poly.type
_entity_poly.pdbx_seq_one_letter_code
_entity_poly.pdbx_strand_id
1 'polypeptide(L)'
;AALCVARSPEGQAAAERVAAAAPLTSEEARQQAQAEKLTLRVAENKTGYFGVHLAKPGQPKPYQAKVRRGGKVVRLGTFATAEEAALCVARSPEGKAAAQKAA
;
A
#
# COMPACT_ATOMS: atom_id res chain seq x y z
N ALA A 1 -7.86 40.39 16.13
CA ALA A 1 -8.70 39.89 15.02
C ALA A 1 -8.25 38.48 14.69
N ALA A 2 -9.19 37.54 14.66
CA ALA A 2 -8.95 36.13 14.35
C ALA A 2 -9.05 35.87 12.83
N LEU A 3 -8.47 34.73 12.41
CA LEU A 3 -8.71 33.95 11.19
C LEU A 3 -8.09 34.42 9.86
N CYS A 4 -7.15 33.63 9.34
CA CYS A 4 -7.46 32.69 8.25
C CYS A 4 -6.30 31.70 8.00
N VAL A 5 -6.52 30.43 8.35
CA VAL A 5 -5.83 29.28 7.77
C VAL A 5 -6.46 29.02 6.41
N ALA A 6 -5.66 28.95 5.36
CA ALA A 6 -6.00 28.26 4.12
C ALA A 6 -4.72 27.68 3.50
N ARG A 7 -4.41 26.46 3.91
CA ARG A 7 -3.49 25.56 3.21
C ARG A 7 -4.17 25.17 1.90
N SER A 8 -3.77 25.78 0.79
CA SER A 8 -4.28 25.44 -0.55
C SER A 8 -3.97 23.97 -0.88
N PRO A 9 -4.99 23.14 -1.19
CA PRO A 9 -4.80 21.79 -1.71
C PRO A 9 -4.84 21.77 -3.25
N GLU A 10 -4.17 22.70 -3.92
CA GLU A 10 -4.23 22.81 -5.40
C GLU A 10 -3.11 22.05 -6.13
N GLY A 11 -2.46 21.10 -5.46
CA GLY A 11 -1.43 20.24 -6.07
C GLY A 11 -1.93 18.85 -6.50
N GLN A 12 -3.23 18.60 -6.60
CA GLN A 12 -3.79 17.26 -6.82
C GLN A 12 -4.78 17.23 -7.99
N ALA A 13 -4.31 17.35 -9.24
CA ALA A 13 -5.14 17.04 -10.41
C ALA A 13 -4.35 16.92 -11.74
N ALA A 14 -3.15 16.33 -11.77
CA ALA A 14 -2.41 16.17 -13.04
C ALA A 14 -1.40 15.00 -13.08
N ALA A 15 -1.75 13.83 -12.58
CA ALA A 15 -0.94 12.62 -12.81
C ALA A 15 -1.78 11.40 -13.19
N GLU A 16 -2.97 11.63 -13.77
CA GLU A 16 -3.62 10.58 -14.54
C GLU A 16 -2.93 10.51 -15.91
N ARG A 17 -2.39 9.32 -16.23
CA ARG A 17 -1.72 8.90 -17.49
C ARG A 17 -0.21 9.12 -17.59
N VAL A 18 0.55 8.45 -16.72
CA VAL A 18 1.75 7.73 -17.19
C VAL A 18 1.63 6.28 -16.71
N ALA A 19 0.91 5.49 -17.50
CA ALA A 19 0.91 4.06 -17.33
C ALA A 19 2.32 3.50 -17.62
N ALA A 20 2.82 2.69 -16.69
CA ALA A 20 3.61 1.48 -16.95
C ALA A 20 5.16 1.45 -16.82
N ALA A 21 5.89 2.40 -16.21
CA ALA A 21 7.36 2.24 -16.12
C ALA A 21 8.06 2.58 -14.79
N ALA A 22 7.52 3.41 -13.91
CA ALA A 22 8.15 3.72 -12.62
C ALA A 22 7.48 2.95 -11.47
N PRO A 23 8.26 2.40 -10.52
CA PRO A 23 7.67 1.87 -9.28
C PRO A 23 6.92 2.99 -8.57
N LEU A 24 5.68 2.71 -8.11
CA LEU A 24 4.93 3.66 -7.31
C LEU A 24 5.75 4.04 -6.07
N THR A 25 5.91 5.34 -5.83
CA THR A 25 6.59 5.79 -4.62
C THR A 25 5.76 5.43 -3.39
N SER A 26 6.43 5.32 -2.24
CA SER A 26 5.79 5.05 -0.95
C SER A 26 4.62 6.00 -0.64
N GLU A 27 4.78 7.28 -0.96
CA GLU A 27 3.76 8.29 -0.70
C GLU A 27 2.53 8.09 -1.60
N GLU A 28 2.74 7.88 -2.89
CA GLU A 28 1.65 7.60 -3.84
C GLU A 28 0.85 6.36 -3.44
N ALA A 29 1.52 5.30 -2.96
CA ALA A 29 0.84 4.10 -2.46
C ALA A 29 -0.08 4.41 -1.27
N ARG A 30 0.32 5.33 -0.38
CA ARG A 30 -0.51 5.77 0.76
C ARG A 30 -1.65 6.69 0.33
N GLN A 31 -1.40 7.62 -0.58
CA GLN A 31 -2.43 8.48 -1.15
C GLN A 31 -3.50 7.64 -1.86
N GLN A 32 -3.09 6.64 -2.62
CA GLN A 32 -3.97 5.73 -3.33
C GLN A 32 -4.79 4.86 -2.35
N ALA A 33 -4.17 4.39 -1.26
CA ALA A 33 -4.91 3.71 -0.20
C ALA A 33 -5.99 4.61 0.40
N GLN A 34 -5.69 5.88 0.66
CA GLN A 34 -6.68 6.86 1.16
C GLN A 34 -7.78 7.15 0.15
N ALA A 35 -7.43 7.33 -1.13
CA ALA A 35 -8.39 7.57 -2.21
C ALA A 35 -9.37 6.40 -2.37
N GLU A 36 -8.89 5.17 -2.22
CA GLU A 36 -9.72 3.96 -2.23
C GLU A 36 -10.38 3.65 -0.87
N LYS A 37 -10.11 4.45 0.16
CA LYS A 37 -10.56 4.24 1.54
C LYS A 37 -10.15 2.86 2.08
N LEU A 38 -8.93 2.45 1.74
CA LEU A 38 -8.28 1.23 2.19
C LEU A 38 -7.32 1.53 3.34
N THR A 39 -7.36 0.69 4.37
CA THR A 39 -6.42 0.76 5.48
C THR A 39 -5.22 -0.14 5.20
N LEU A 40 -4.03 0.47 5.12
CA LEU A 40 -2.77 -0.29 5.10
C LEU A 40 -2.52 -0.86 6.50
N ARG A 41 -2.91 -2.12 6.72
CA ARG A 41 -2.75 -2.76 8.02
C ARG A 41 -1.28 -2.93 8.36
N VAL A 42 -0.86 -2.27 9.43
CA VAL A 42 0.48 -2.46 10.03
C VAL A 42 0.54 -3.86 10.66
N ALA A 43 1.68 -4.52 10.62
CA ALA A 43 1.90 -5.80 11.30
C ALA A 43 3.28 -5.83 11.92
N GLU A 44 3.41 -6.57 13.02
CA GLU A 44 4.68 -6.79 13.72
C GLU A 44 5.54 -7.78 12.96
N ASN A 45 6.14 -7.31 11.85
CA ASN A 45 7.09 -8.06 11.05
C ASN A 45 8.19 -7.13 10.54
N LYS A 46 9.23 -7.71 9.92
CA LYS A 46 10.37 -6.94 9.39
C LYS A 46 10.00 -5.81 8.42
N THR A 47 8.82 -5.90 7.79
CA THR A 47 8.35 -4.91 6.81
C THR A 47 7.35 -3.92 7.39
N GLY A 48 6.84 -4.16 8.60
CA GLY A 48 5.82 -3.33 9.24
C GLY A 48 4.41 -3.46 8.67
N TYR A 49 4.15 -4.31 7.67
CA TYR A 49 2.84 -4.40 7.00
C TYR A 49 2.29 -5.83 6.91
N PHE A 50 0.98 -5.96 7.05
CA PHE A 50 0.28 -7.23 6.91
C PHE A 50 0.41 -7.78 5.49
N GLY A 51 0.75 -9.06 5.38
CA GLY A 51 0.89 -9.75 4.10
C GLY A 51 2.14 -9.35 3.28
N VAL A 52 2.95 -8.41 3.77
CA VAL A 52 4.18 -7.98 3.10
C VAL A 52 5.39 -8.69 3.71
N HIS A 53 6.29 -9.15 2.86
CA HIS A 53 7.49 -9.88 3.26
C HIS A 53 8.69 -9.48 2.42
N LEU A 54 9.85 -9.31 3.05
CA LEU A 54 11.10 -9.12 2.33
C LEU A 54 11.58 -10.47 1.78
N ALA A 55 11.45 -10.70 0.48
CA ALA A 55 11.74 -11.98 -0.15
C ALA A 55 13.14 -12.06 -0.74
N LYS A 56 13.63 -10.97 -1.35
CA LYS A 56 14.92 -10.96 -2.06
C LYS A 56 15.64 -9.62 -1.84
N PRO A 57 16.28 -9.42 -0.67
CA PRO A 57 17.06 -8.20 -0.43
C PRO A 57 18.12 -8.03 -1.53
N GLY A 58 18.27 -6.81 -2.04
CA GLY A 58 19.19 -6.48 -3.14
C GLY A 58 18.62 -6.63 -4.56
N GLN A 59 17.38 -7.12 -4.71
CA GLN A 59 16.66 -7.07 -6.00
C GLN A 59 15.87 -5.77 -6.17
N PRO A 60 15.57 -5.35 -7.41
CA PRO A 60 14.78 -4.15 -7.68
C PRO A 60 13.35 -4.20 -7.11
N LYS A 61 12.82 -5.40 -6.84
CA LYS A 61 11.49 -5.61 -6.24
C LYS A 61 11.59 -6.61 -5.08
N PRO A 62 12.14 -6.19 -3.94
CA PRO A 62 12.48 -7.12 -2.86
C PRO A 62 11.27 -7.47 -1.98
N TYR A 63 10.21 -6.67 -2.02
CA TYR A 63 9.00 -6.85 -1.21
C TYR A 63 7.98 -7.73 -1.92
N GLN A 64 7.52 -8.78 -1.25
CA GLN A 64 6.50 -9.70 -1.76
C GLN A 64 5.19 -9.52 -1.00
N ALA A 65 4.11 -9.30 -1.74
CA ALA A 65 2.75 -9.34 -1.22
C ALA A 65 2.18 -10.75 -1.30
N LYS A 66 1.66 -11.27 -0.18
CA LYS A 66 1.02 -12.57 -0.11
C LYS A 66 -0.09 -12.60 0.94
N VAL A 67 -1.11 -13.41 0.69
CA VAL A 67 -2.29 -13.57 1.55
C VAL A 67 -2.57 -15.06 1.79
N ARG A 68 -3.39 -15.38 2.80
CA ARG A 68 -3.80 -16.77 3.08
C ARG A 68 -5.24 -17.01 2.60
N ARG A 69 -5.42 -17.98 1.71
CA ARG A 69 -6.73 -18.43 1.18
C ARG A 69 -6.90 -19.92 1.46
N GLY A 70 -7.93 -20.30 2.21
CA GLY A 70 -8.21 -21.70 2.51
C GLY A 70 -7.02 -22.48 3.07
N GLY A 71 -6.25 -21.85 3.98
CA GLY A 71 -5.04 -22.44 4.57
C GLY A 71 -3.78 -22.39 3.68
N LYS A 72 -3.90 -22.00 2.40
CA LYS A 72 -2.77 -21.90 1.47
C LYS A 72 -2.30 -20.45 1.32
N VAL A 73 -1.00 -20.28 1.13
CA VAL A 73 -0.39 -18.97 0.86
C VAL A 73 -0.46 -18.67 -0.63
N VAL A 74 -1.11 -17.56 -0.99
CA VAL A 74 -1.24 -17.07 -2.36
C VAL A 74 -0.37 -15.83 -2.51
N ARG A 75 0.53 -15.84 -3.51
CA ARG A 75 1.35 -14.68 -3.86
C ARG A 75 0.54 -13.74 -4.74
N LEU A 76 0.50 -12.47 -4.36
CA LEU A 76 -0.18 -11.41 -5.12
C LEU A 76 0.77 -10.70 -6.08
N GLY A 77 2.06 -10.58 -5.71
CA GLY A 77 3.08 -9.95 -6.54
C GLY A 77 4.34 -9.59 -5.77
N THR A 78 5.29 -9.00 -6.47
CA THR A 78 6.52 -8.43 -5.91
C THR A 78 6.66 -6.97 -6.33
N PHE A 79 7.05 -6.13 -5.39
CA PHE A 79 7.01 -4.67 -5.48
C PHE A 79 8.32 -4.05 -4.99
N ALA A 80 8.57 -2.81 -5.42
CA ALA A 80 9.79 -2.09 -5.08
C ALA A 80 9.75 -1.54 -3.65
N THR A 81 8.56 -1.22 -3.14
CA THR A 81 8.36 -0.68 -1.79
C THR A 81 7.44 -1.57 -0.94
N ALA A 82 7.51 -1.42 0.38
CA ALA A 82 6.64 -2.17 1.29
C ALA A 82 5.20 -1.67 1.23
N GLU A 83 5.02 -0.36 1.05
CA GLU A 83 3.73 0.33 0.98
C GLU A 83 2.96 -0.03 -0.30
N GLU A 84 3.65 -0.14 -1.44
CA GLU A 84 3.05 -0.62 -2.69
C GLU A 84 2.58 -2.08 -2.54
N ALA A 85 3.39 -2.93 -1.90
CA ALA A 85 2.99 -4.30 -1.57
C ALA A 85 1.80 -4.33 -0.60
N ALA A 86 1.79 -3.46 0.41
CA ALA A 86 0.72 -3.36 1.39
C ALA A 86 -0.59 -2.89 0.74
N LEU A 87 -0.54 -1.96 -0.22
CA LEU A 87 -1.69 -1.53 -1.00
C LEU A 87 -2.29 -2.71 -1.80
N CYS A 88 -1.43 -3.50 -2.45
CA CYS A 88 -1.87 -4.71 -3.16
C CYS A 88 -2.57 -5.71 -2.22
N VAL A 89 -2.02 -5.91 -1.01
CA VAL A 89 -2.67 -6.74 0.03
C VAL A 89 -4.00 -6.12 0.46
N ALA A 90 -4.05 -4.80 0.73
CA ALA A 90 -5.25 -4.10 1.21
C ALA A 90 -6.40 -4.12 0.19
N ARG A 91 -6.10 -4.16 -1.11
CA ARG A 91 -7.10 -4.35 -2.18
C ARG A 91 -7.69 -5.77 -2.19
N SER A 92 -6.96 -6.76 -1.67
CA SER A 92 -7.41 -8.15 -1.62
C SER A 92 -8.48 -8.37 -0.54
N PRO A 93 -9.39 -9.34 -0.70
CA PRO A 93 -10.43 -9.61 0.30
C PRO A 93 -9.85 -9.91 1.69
N GLU A 94 -8.69 -10.56 1.76
CA GLU A 94 -8.00 -10.84 3.02
C GLU A 94 -7.47 -9.58 3.70
N GLY A 95 -6.93 -8.64 2.91
CA GLY A 95 -6.46 -7.35 3.44
C GLY A 95 -7.61 -6.48 3.92
N LYS A 96 -8.73 -6.44 3.19
CA LYS A 96 -9.96 -5.76 3.62
C LYS A 96 -10.52 -6.36 4.92
N ALA A 97 -10.59 -7.68 5.01
CA ALA A 97 -11.00 -8.36 6.23
C ALA A 97 -10.04 -8.11 7.40
N ALA A 98 -8.72 -8.12 7.15
CA ALA A 98 -7.71 -7.82 8.17
C ALA A 98 -7.78 -6.38 8.66
N ALA A 99 -8.11 -5.43 7.78
CA ALA A 99 -8.36 -4.04 8.14
C ALA A 99 -9.61 -3.89 9.02
N GLN A 100 -10.71 -4.57 8.69
CA GLN A 100 -11.93 -4.54 9.50
C GLN A 100 -11.74 -5.14 10.90
N LYS A 101 -10.93 -6.20 11.04
CA LYS A 101 -10.62 -6.78 12.37
C LYS A 101 -9.75 -5.90 13.26
N ALA A 102 -9.15 -4.85 12.70
CA ALA A 102 -8.25 -3.96 13.41
C ALA A 102 -8.90 -2.61 13.78
N ALA A 103 -10.17 -2.41 13.40
CA ALA A 103 -11.02 -1.30 13.83
C ALA A 103 -11.81 -1.71 15.08
#